data_AF-A0A5C7WRF4-F1
#
_entry.id   AF-A0A5C7WRF4-F1
#
_cell.length_a   1.000
_cell.length_b   1.000
_cell.length_c   1.000
_cell.angle_alpha   90.00
_cell.angle_beta   90.00
_cell.angle_gamma   90.00
#
_symmetry.space_group_name_H-M   'P 1'
#
loop_
_entity.id
_entity.type
_entity.pdbx_description
1 polymer ?
#
loop_
_entity_poly.entity_id
_entity_poly.type
_entity_poly.pdbx_seq_one_letter_code
_entity_poly.pdbx_strand_id
1 'polypeptide(L)' 'MSAPEFTPRPQLAEDVARFVRRRIFNGTYPAGEYIRLDQLAAELGISVTPVREALFELRGEGLLDQLPRRGFVV' A
#
# COMPACT_ATOMS: atom_id res chain seq x y z
N MET A 1 9.28 -24.84 -20.10
CA MET A 1 8.81 -23.44 -20.12
C MET A 1 8.67 -23.00 -18.68
N SER A 2 9.64 -22.24 -18.16
CA SER A 2 9.64 -21.81 -16.76
C SER A 2 8.46 -20.89 -16.48
N ALA A 3 7.68 -21.23 -15.44
CA ALA A 3 6.78 -20.27 -14.82
C ALA A 3 7.61 -19.07 -14.35
N PRO A 4 7.10 -17.83 -14.44
CA PRO A 4 7.81 -16.71 -13.85
C PRO A 4 7.83 -16.92 -12.33
N GLU A 5 9.02 -17.11 -11.78
CA GLU A 5 9.25 -17.00 -10.34
C GLU A 5 8.88 -15.56 -9.96
N PHE A 6 7.76 -15.38 -9.26
CA PHE A 6 7.41 -14.11 -8.65
C PHE A 6 8.37 -13.87 -7.48
N THR A 7 9.60 -13.48 -7.78
CA THR A 7 10.48 -12.88 -6.76
C THR A 7 9.75 -11.64 -6.27
N PRO A 8 9.46 -11.51 -4.95
CA PRO A 8 8.93 -10.27 -4.42
C PRO A 8 9.87 -9.17 -4.90
N ARG A 9 9.36 -8.17 -5.61
CA ARG A 9 10.16 -7.01 -5.99
C ARG A 9 10.09 -6.08 -4.79
N PRO A 10 11.07 -6.07 -3.87
CA PRO A 10 11.06 -5.14 -2.74
C PRO A 10 10.87 -3.71 -3.22
N GLN A 11 11.41 -3.39 -4.39
CA GLN A 11 11.27 -2.09 -5.04
C GLN A 11 9.81 -1.69 -5.31
N LEU A 12 8.93 -2.63 -5.69
CA LEU A 12 7.53 -2.27 -6.00
C LEU A 12 6.73 -1.93 -4.74
N ALA A 13 6.94 -2.68 -3.65
CA ALA A 13 6.32 -2.35 -2.37
C ALA A 13 6.83 -0.99 -1.86
N GLU A 14 8.14 -0.74 -1.96
CA GLU A 14 8.71 0.54 -1.55
C GLU A 14 8.22 1.72 -2.42
N ASP A 15 8.05 1.51 -3.72
CA ASP A 15 7.49 2.53 -4.62
C ASP A 15 6.03 2.86 -4.26
N VAL A 16 5.23 1.85 -3.91
CA VAL A 16 3.87 2.04 -3.39
C VAL A 16 3.89 2.77 -2.06
N ALA A 17 4.78 2.41 -1.14
CA ALA A 17 4.91 3.08 0.16
C ALA A 17 5.25 4.56 -0.04
N ARG A 18 6.23 4.86 -0.91
CA ARG A 18 6.62 6.24 -1.29
C ARG A 18 5.45 7.00 -1.91
N PHE A 19 4.65 6.36 -2.75
CA PHE A 19 3.47 6.96 -3.35
C PHE A 19 2.40 7.33 -2.32
N VAL A 20 2.03 6.39 -1.45
CA VAL A 20 1.01 6.62 -0.41
C VAL A 20 1.50 7.64 0.62
N ARG A 21 2.76 7.55 1.05
CA ARG A 21 3.40 8.52 1.96
C ARG A 21 3.32 9.95 1.42
N ARG A 22 3.60 10.14 0.13
CA ARG A 22 3.43 11.46 -0.52
C ARG A 22 2.00 11.96 -0.49
N ARG A 23 1.01 11.08 -0.71
CA ARG A 23 -0.42 11.43 -0.68
C ARG A 23 -0.91 11.78 0.73
N ILE A 24 -0.38 11.15 1.76
CA ILE A 24 -0.65 11.52 3.15
C ILE A 24 -0.07 12.93 3.42
N PHE A 25 1.22 13.14 3.13
CA PHE A 25 1.88 14.41 3.44
C PHE A 25 1.35 15.62 2.65
N ASN A 26 0.87 15.42 1.43
CA ASN A 26 0.29 16.50 0.63
C ASN A 26 -1.23 16.68 0.87
N GLY A 27 -1.82 15.90 1.79
CA GLY A 27 -3.24 15.99 2.15
C GLY A 27 -4.22 15.33 1.15
N THR A 28 -3.72 14.63 0.12
CA THR A 28 -4.59 13.86 -0.79
C THR A 28 -5.30 12.71 -0.05
N TYR A 29 -4.61 12.10 0.92
CA TYR A 29 -5.22 11.20 1.89
C TYR A 29 -5.27 11.91 3.26
N PRO A 30 -6.40 12.53 3.62
CA PRO A 30 -6.54 13.20 4.90
C PRO A 30 -6.61 12.19 6.06
N ALA A 31 -6.34 12.66 7.28
CA ALA A 31 -6.53 11.85 8.48
C ALA A 31 -7.97 11.31 8.57
N GLY A 32 -8.10 10.03 8.90
CA GLY A 32 -9.37 9.30 8.91
C GLY A 32 -9.78 8.71 7.55
N GLU A 33 -9.03 8.95 6.47
CA GLU A 33 -9.30 8.35 5.16
C GLU A 33 -8.94 6.86 5.15
N TYR A 34 -9.82 6.05 4.56
CA TYR A 34 -9.60 4.61 4.43
C TYR A 34 -8.88 4.26 3.13
N ILE A 35 -7.77 3.55 3.25
CA ILE A 35 -7.02 3.00 2.12
C ILE A 35 -7.33 1.50 2.01
N ARG A 36 -8.07 1.15 0.95
CA ARG A 36 -8.39 -0.23 0.60
C ARG A 36 -7.33 -0.84 -0.32
N LEU A 37 -6.89 -2.06 0.03
CA LEU A 37 -5.85 -2.80 -0.69
C LEU A 37 -6.22 -3.09 -2.15
N ASP A 38 -7.44 -3.58 -2.38
CA ASP A 38 -7.95 -3.94 -3.70
C ASP A 38 -8.14 -2.73 -4.60
N GLN A 39 -8.64 -1.63 -4.04
CA GLN A 39 -8.83 -0.38 -4.76
C GLN A 39 -7.50 0.26 -5.15
N LEU A 40 -6.55 0.34 -4.22
CA LEU A 40 -5.22 0.89 -4.50
C LEU A 40 -4.44 0.01 -5.49
N ALA A 41 -4.56 -1.31 -5.40
CA ALA A 41 -3.96 -2.23 -6.37
C ALA A 41 -4.52 -2.02 -7.78
N ALA A 42 -5.86 -1.88 -7.89
CA ALA A 42 -6.52 -1.60 -9.16
C ALA A 42 -6.12 -0.24 -9.75
N GLU A 43 -6.02 0.80 -8.90
CA GLU A 43 -5.56 2.14 -9.31
C GLU A 43 -4.14 2.10 -9.90
N LEU A 44 -3.24 1.36 -9.26
CA LEU A 44 -1.84 1.27 -9.64
C LEU A 44 -1.57 0.22 -10.73
N GLY A 45 -2.56 -0.61 -11.09
CA GLY A 45 -2.41 -1.67 -12.09
C GLY A 45 -1.47 -2.79 -11.64
N ILE A 46 -1.39 -3.06 -10.34
CA ILE A 46 -0.49 -4.08 -9.75
C ILE A 46 -1.26 -5.08 -8.90
N SER A 47 -0.59 -6.15 -8.47
CA SER A 47 -1.19 -7.13 -7.56
C SER A 47 -1.33 -6.58 -6.12
N VAL A 48 -2.21 -7.19 -5.33
CA VAL A 48 -2.49 -6.76 -3.95
C VAL A 48 -1.33 -7.01 -2.99
N THR A 49 -0.46 -7.98 -3.27
CA THR A 49 0.69 -8.34 -2.40
C THR A 49 1.65 -7.18 -2.13
N PRO A 50 2.24 -6.50 -3.14
CA PRO A 50 3.13 -5.36 -2.91
C PRO A 50 2.40 -4.18 -2.25
N VAL A 51 1.11 -3.99 -2.53
CA VAL A 51 0.30 -2.97 -1.85
C VAL A 51 0.17 -3.28 -0.38
N ARG A 52 -0.12 -4.53 -0.03
CA ARG A 52 -0.21 -4.96 1.37
C ARG A 52 1.09 -4.73 2.11
N GLU A 53 2.22 -5.14 1.53
CA GLU A 53 3.55 -4.94 2.11
C GLU A 53 3.83 -3.45 2.37
N ALA A 54 3.55 -2.60 1.38
CA ALA A 54 3.71 -1.16 1.50
C ALA A 54 2.86 -0.54 2.62
N LEU A 55 1.58 -0.91 2.74
CA LEU A 55 0.72 -0.36 3.79
C LEU A 55 1.12 -0.87 5.18
N PHE A 56 1.67 -2.09 5.29
CA PHE A 56 2.24 -2.60 6.54
C PHE A 56 3.52 -1.85 6.96
N GLU A 57 4.39 -1.49 6.01
CA GLU A 57 5.55 -0.63 6.27
C GLU A 57 5.11 0.73 6.83
N LEU A 58 4.15 1.38 6.17
CA LEU A 58 3.62 2.67 6.62
C LEU A 58 2.90 2.61 7.96
N ARG A 59 2.27 1.47 8.29
CA ARG A 59 1.79 1.19 9.65
C ARG A 59 2.92 1.14 10.66
N GLY A 60 4.04 0.51 10.32
CA GLY A 60 5.25 0.47 11.15
C GLY A 60 5.85 1.86 11.39
N GLU A 61 5.68 2.78 10.45
CA GLU A 61 6.07 4.20 10.56
C GLU A 61 5.08 5.05 11.39
N GLY A 62 3.89 4.53 11.72
CA GLY A 62 2.84 5.27 12.41
C GLY A 62 2.05 6.22 11.50
N LEU A 63 2.11 6.02 10.18
CA LEU A 63 1.33 6.80 9.21
C LEU A 63 -0.04 6.19 8.90
N LEU A 64 -0.25 4.93 9.28
CA LEU A 64 -1.50 4.21 9.07
C LEU A 64 -1.82 3.30 10.27
N ASP A 65 -3.10 3.13 10.54
CA ASP A 65 -3.62 2.07 11.39
C ASP A 65 -4.33 0.99 10.57
N GLN A 66 -4.25 -0.26 11.01
CA GLN A 66 -4.96 -1.37 10.36
C GLN A 66 -6.28 -1.64 11.07
N LEU A 67 -7.38 -1.59 10.32
CA LEU A 67 -8.71 -1.92 10.82
C LEU A 67 -9.17 -3.28 10.25
N PRO A 68 -9.48 -4.26 11.13
CA PRO A 68 -9.95 -5.58 10.69
C PRO A 68 -11.12 -5.47 9.72
N ARG A 69 -11.01 -6.14 8.57
CA ARG A 69 -12.03 -6.18 7.50
C ARG A 69 -12.33 -4.82 6.84
N ARG A 70 -11.63 -3.73 7.17
CA ARG A 70 -11.82 -2.40 6.57
C ARG A 70 -10.61 -1.90 5.78
N GLY A 71 -9.41 -2.42 6.04
CA GLY A 71 -8.19 -2.02 5.35
C GLY A 71 -7.28 -1.20 6.28
N PHE A 72 -6.70 -0.13 5.76
CA PHE A 72 -5.86 0.80 6.50
C PHE A 72 -6.55 2.16 6.62
N VAL A 73 -6.24 2.92 7.65
CA VAL A 73 -6.73 4.29 7.84
C VAL A 73 -5.55 5.20 8.14
N VAL A 74 -5.54 6.41 7.57
CA VAL A 74 -4.55 7.46 7.83
C VAL A 74 -4.75 8.11 9.19
#